data_AF-A0A842J0P8-F1
#
_entry.id   AF-A0A842J0P8-F1
#
_cell.length_a   1.000
_cell.length_b   1.000
_cell.length_c   1.000
_cell.angle_alpha   90.00
_cell.angle_beta   90.00
_cell.angle_gamma   90.00
#
_symmetry.space_group_name_H-M   'P 1'
#
loop_
_entity.id
_entity.type
_entity.pdbx_description
1 polymer ?
#
loop_
_entity_poly.entity_id
_entity_poly.type
_entity_poly.pdbx_seq_one_letter_code
_entity_poly.pdbx_strand_id
1 'polypeptide(L)'
;MPLTLLPLTPFFILSLIKYFRNIRFFETWNNLEKLSFTWFLGPFIFFSLMSGKLDIYLIPLYPGIVAITYCYIFGLNNNKIITSIKFIIGVLLVFCITVIPILPIYNSSYTLKPIVRYLQNIPRDTDIISYKFPESKNLKDEIHYDIRNFEQLNDEFNNSVGDNTLIITRDKYKNNLNHNFTEVFFNDKYSIFKKNNPISL
;
A
#
# COMPACT_ATOMS: atom_id res chain seq x y z
N MET A 1 20.63 -2.35 3.75
CA MET A 1 20.68 -0.93 3.35
C MET A 1 20.72 -0.62 1.85
N PRO A 2 21.47 -1.28 0.93
CA PRO A 2 21.69 -0.71 -0.40
C PRO A 2 20.54 -0.90 -1.42
N LEU A 3 19.64 -1.87 -1.20
CA LEU A 3 18.63 -2.22 -2.21
C LEU A 3 17.43 -1.26 -2.26
N THR A 4 17.04 -0.66 -1.13
CA THR A 4 15.88 0.25 -1.03
C THR A 4 16.13 1.63 -1.63
N LEU A 5 17.40 1.97 -1.85
CA LEU A 5 17.82 3.28 -2.37
C LEU A 5 18.20 3.24 -3.85
N LEU A 6 18.16 2.07 -4.49
CA LEU A 6 18.32 1.95 -5.93
C LEU A 6 17.10 2.57 -6.62
N PRO A 7 17.29 3.40 -7.66
CA PRO A 7 18.52 3.64 -8.42
C PRO A 7 19.36 4.85 -7.95
N LEU A 8 18.99 5.52 -6.87
CA LEU A 8 19.64 6.75 -6.38
C LEU A 8 20.98 6.50 -5.67
N THR A 9 21.25 5.28 -5.20
CA THR A 9 22.45 4.90 -4.43
C THR A 9 23.79 5.43 -5.00
N PRO A 10 24.15 5.25 -6.28
CA PRO A 10 25.42 5.77 -6.80
C PRO A 10 25.49 7.30 -6.74
N PHE A 11 24.39 7.99 -7.03
CA PHE A 11 24.33 9.46 -6.94
C PHE A 11 24.40 9.96 -5.51
N PHE A 12 23.83 9.21 -4.57
CA PHE A 12 23.92 9.51 -3.15
C PHE A 12 25.35 9.35 -2.61
N ILE A 13 26.06 8.29 -3.00
CA ILE A 13 27.47 8.11 -2.60
C ILE A 13 28.32 9.27 -3.14
N LEU A 14 28.13 9.64 -4.41
CA LEU A 14 28.84 10.77 -5.02
C LEU A 14 28.49 12.10 -4.35
N SER A 15 27.22 12.31 -3.98
CA SER A 15 26.81 13.51 -3.26
C SER A 15 27.48 13.58 -1.89
N LEU A 16 27.48 12.49 -1.13
CA LEU A 16 28.18 12.42 0.17
C LEU A 16 29.67 12.75 0.03
N ILE A 17 30.37 12.15 -0.93
CA ILE A 17 31.80 12.43 -1.15
C ILE A 17 32.02 13.93 -1.42
N LYS A 18 31.19 14.55 -2.27
CA LYS A 18 31.26 16.00 -2.55
C LYS A 18 31.05 16.83 -1.29
N TYR A 19 29.97 16.58 -0.54
CA TYR A 19 29.58 17.40 0.60
C TYR A 19 30.51 17.19 1.81
N PHE A 20 30.98 15.97 2.08
CA PHE A 20 31.99 15.74 3.11
C PHE A 20 33.34 16.40 2.77
N ARG A 21 33.79 16.32 1.51
CA ARG A 21 35.05 16.96 1.10
C ARG A 21 35.01 18.49 1.23
N ASN A 22 33.85 19.08 0.99
CA ASN A 22 33.65 20.53 1.01
C ASN A 22 33.00 21.04 2.30
N ILE A 23 32.97 20.23 3.37
CA ILE A 23 32.27 20.58 4.62
C ILE A 23 32.81 21.84 5.29
N ARG A 24 34.11 22.15 5.08
CA ARG A 24 34.73 23.40 5.56
C ARG A 24 34.08 24.65 4.96
N PHE A 25 33.45 24.54 3.80
CA PHE A 25 32.73 25.61 3.12
C PHE A 25 31.22 25.52 3.33
N PHE A 26 30.77 24.90 4.43
CA PHE A 26 29.33 24.74 4.74
C PHE A 26 28.55 26.06 4.60
N GLU A 27 29.15 27.19 4.98
CA GLU A 27 28.48 28.49 4.91
C GLU A 27 28.12 28.93 3.50
N THR A 28 28.86 28.49 2.48
CA THR A 28 28.62 28.85 1.08
C THR A 28 27.55 27.98 0.42
N TRP A 29 27.00 27.00 1.14
CA TRP A 29 25.98 26.09 0.61
C TRP A 29 24.61 26.76 0.60
N ASN A 30 23.77 26.37 -0.35
CA ASN A 30 22.38 26.84 -0.41
C ASN A 30 21.58 26.33 0.79
N ASN A 31 20.50 27.04 1.16
CA ASN A 31 19.64 26.66 2.29
C ASN A 31 19.11 25.22 2.18
N LEU A 32 18.75 24.79 0.95
CA LEU A 32 18.32 23.42 0.68
C LEU A 32 19.43 22.39 0.94
N GLU A 33 20.68 22.69 0.57
CA GLU A 33 21.84 21.82 0.79
C GLU A 33 22.16 21.69 2.29
N LYS A 34 22.17 22.83 3.01
CA LYS A 34 22.35 22.87 4.47
C LYS A 34 21.28 22.04 5.18
N LEU A 35 20.01 22.26 4.82
CA LEU A 35 18.88 21.52 5.39
C LEU A 35 19.00 20.01 5.12
N SER A 36 19.25 19.63 3.86
CA SER A 36 19.33 18.23 3.45
C SER A 36 20.47 17.49 4.15
N PHE A 37 21.64 18.12 4.22
CA PHE A 37 22.81 17.55 4.87
C PHE A 37 22.61 17.39 6.38
N THR A 38 22.07 18.41 7.05
CA THR A 38 21.78 18.35 8.50
C THR A 38 20.70 17.31 8.82
N TRP A 39 19.63 17.26 8.01
CA TRP A 39 18.55 16.28 8.16
C TRP A 39 19.05 14.84 7.96
N PHE A 40 20.02 14.63 7.06
CA PHE A 40 20.68 13.33 6.94
C PHE A 40 21.61 13.06 8.12
N LEU A 41 22.53 13.99 8.42
CA LEU A 41 23.64 13.74 9.33
C LEU A 41 23.18 13.52 10.78
N GLY A 42 22.19 14.27 11.26
CA GLY A 42 21.69 14.15 12.64
C GLY A 42 21.17 12.76 12.98
N PRO A 43 20.11 12.28 12.31
CA PRO A 43 19.63 10.91 12.45
C PRO A 43 20.70 9.87 12.14
N PHE A 44 21.61 10.13 11.18
CA PHE A 44 22.63 9.16 10.80
C PHE A 44 23.60 8.88 11.94
N ILE A 45 24.08 9.94 12.60
CA ILE A 45 24.94 9.82 13.79
C ILE A 45 24.17 9.14 14.92
N PHE A 46 22.93 9.58 15.19
CA PHE A 46 22.10 9.03 16.24
C PHE A 46 21.89 7.51 16.08
N PHE A 47 21.48 7.06 14.89
CA PHE A 47 21.26 5.64 14.62
C PHE A 47 22.55 4.83 14.52
N SER A 48 23.67 5.46 14.16
CA SER A 48 24.98 4.80 14.18
C SER A 48 25.44 4.45 15.60
N LEU A 49 25.01 5.22 16.60
CA LEU A 49 25.31 4.99 18.01
C LEU A 49 24.33 4.02 18.70
N MET A 50 23.16 3.76 18.09
CA MET A 50 22.14 2.89 18.66
C MET A 50 22.51 1.41 18.46
N SER A 51 22.45 0.61 19.53
CA SER A 51 22.84 -0.80 19.52
C SER A 51 21.89 -1.71 18.73
N GLY A 52 20.60 -1.36 18.67
CA GLY A 52 19.58 -2.08 17.88
C GLY A 52 19.40 -1.49 16.49
N LYS A 53 19.78 -2.24 15.45
CA LYS A 53 19.69 -1.80 14.04
C LYS A 53 18.51 -2.47 13.35
N LEU A 54 17.33 -1.87 13.46
CA LEU A 54 16.17 -2.24 12.64
C LEU A 54 16.10 -1.33 11.42
N ASP A 55 15.88 -1.89 10.22
CA ASP A 55 15.86 -1.12 8.98
C ASP A 55 14.79 -0.01 8.98
N ILE A 56 13.70 -0.17 9.75
CA ILE A 56 12.64 0.83 9.88
C ILE A 56 13.11 2.13 10.56
N TYR A 57 14.16 2.06 11.38
CA TYR A 57 14.74 3.25 12.01
C TYR A 57 15.40 4.18 11.00
N LEU A 58 15.62 3.71 9.78
CA LEU A 58 16.25 4.50 8.74
C LEU A 58 15.26 5.39 7.99
N ILE A 59 13.95 5.21 8.20
CA ILE A 59 12.90 6.02 7.54
C ILE A 59 13.15 7.53 7.67
N PRO A 60 13.51 8.09 8.85
CA PRO A 60 13.78 9.52 9.00
C PRO A 60 14.98 10.06 8.20
N LEU A 61 15.88 9.17 7.75
CA LEU A 61 17.04 9.55 6.92
C LEU A 61 16.65 9.80 5.46
N TYR A 62 15.64 9.09 4.94
CA TYR A 62 15.31 9.09 3.51
C TYR A 62 15.04 10.48 2.94
N PRO A 63 14.30 11.39 3.60
CA PRO A 63 14.11 12.75 3.10
C PRO A 63 15.44 13.49 2.87
N GLY A 64 16.36 13.42 3.84
CA GLY A 64 17.68 14.03 3.73
C GLY A 64 18.52 13.40 2.61
N ILE A 65 18.49 12.08 2.48
CA ILE A 65 19.18 11.32 1.42
C ILE A 65 18.68 11.73 0.02
N VAL A 66 17.36 11.79 -0.18
CA VAL A 66 16.77 12.17 -1.46
C VAL A 66 17.10 13.61 -1.79
N ALA A 67 16.94 14.52 -0.82
CA ALA A 67 17.16 15.94 -1.03
C ALA A 67 18.63 16.28 -1.34
N ILE A 68 19.59 15.69 -0.62
CA ILE A 68 21.02 15.93 -0.89
C ILE A 68 21.46 15.35 -2.24
N THR A 69 20.91 14.19 -2.62
CA THR A 69 21.14 13.58 -3.93
C THR A 69 20.55 14.43 -5.05
N TYR A 70 19.37 15.01 -4.83
CA TYR A 70 18.74 15.94 -5.76
C TYR A 70 19.59 17.20 -5.94
N CYS A 71 20.05 17.84 -4.85
CA CYS A 71 20.95 19.00 -4.91
C CYS A 71 22.22 18.71 -5.71
N TYR A 72 22.82 17.54 -5.48
CA TYR A 72 23.99 17.10 -6.22
C TYR A 72 23.72 16.99 -7.72
N ILE A 73 22.69 16.22 -8.13
CA ILE A 73 22.34 16.03 -9.54
C ILE A 73 21.96 17.35 -10.20
N PHE A 74 21.21 18.20 -9.52
CA PHE A 74 20.78 19.49 -10.05
C PHE A 74 21.95 20.44 -10.28
N GLY A 75 22.95 20.41 -9.39
CA GLY A 75 24.18 21.20 -9.51
C GLY A 75 25.22 20.66 -10.52
N LEU A 76 24.99 19.52 -11.17
CA LEU A 76 25.87 19.06 -12.24
C LEU A 76 25.65 19.86 -13.53
N ASN A 77 26.74 20.11 -14.26
CA ASN A 77 26.69 20.77 -15.58
C ASN A 77 25.75 20.02 -16.52
N ASN A 78 24.87 20.78 -17.19
CA ASN A 78 23.88 20.20 -18.08
C ASN A 78 24.55 19.59 -19.32
N ASN A 79 24.57 18.26 -19.39
CA ASN A 79 24.80 17.50 -20.60
C ASN A 79 23.55 16.66 -20.90
N LYS A 80 23.47 16.06 -22.10
CA LYS A 80 22.28 15.28 -22.52
C LYS A 80 21.88 14.21 -21.49
N ILE A 81 22.86 13.50 -20.92
CA ILE A 81 22.65 12.41 -19.94
C ILE A 81 22.04 12.95 -18.64
N ILE A 82 22.62 14.02 -18.08
CA ILE A 82 22.18 14.64 -16.82
C ILE A 82 20.78 15.22 -16.98
N THR A 83 20.47 15.85 -18.12
CA THR A 83 19.13 16.35 -18.41
C THR A 83 18.09 15.22 -18.43
N SER A 84 18.42 14.08 -19.05
CA SER A 84 17.54 12.89 -19.04
C SER A 84 17.34 12.33 -17.62
N ILE A 85 18.40 12.28 -16.80
CA ILE A 85 18.30 11.82 -15.40
C ILE A 85 17.39 12.75 -14.59
N LYS A 86 17.58 14.08 -14.71
CA LYS A 86 16.72 15.08 -14.04
C LYS A 86 15.25 14.90 -14.43
N PHE A 87 14.99 14.66 -15.72
CA PHE A 87 13.63 14.41 -16.22
C PHE A 87 13.01 13.14 -15.62
N ILE A 88 13.73 12.02 -15.65
CA ILE A 88 13.25 10.74 -15.08
C ILE A 88 12.92 10.88 -13.59
N ILE A 89 13.80 11.52 -12.82
CA ILE A 89 13.57 11.76 -11.39
C ILE A 89 12.34 12.65 -11.18
N GLY A 90 12.18 13.71 -11.97
CA GLY A 90 11.01 14.59 -11.92
C GLY A 90 9.70 13.82 -12.18
N VAL A 91 9.67 12.98 -13.22
CA VAL A 91 8.51 12.14 -13.54
C VAL A 91 8.19 11.16 -12.41
N LEU A 92 9.21 10.51 -11.82
CA LEU A 92 9.02 9.61 -10.68
C LEU A 92 8.46 10.33 -9.45
N LEU A 93 8.94 11.54 -9.15
CA LEU A 93 8.42 12.33 -8.03
C LEU A 93 6.96 12.72 -8.25
N VAL A 94 6.60 13.19 -9.45
CA VAL A 94 5.21 13.50 -9.80
C VAL A 94 4.34 12.25 -9.70
N PHE A 95 4.80 11.11 -10.19
CA PHE A 95 4.11 9.83 -10.06
C PHE A 95 3.88 9.46 -8.60
N CYS A 96 4.89 9.55 -7.73
CA CYS A 96 4.73 9.27 -6.30
C CYS A 96 3.72 10.22 -5.65
N ILE A 97 3.81 11.53 -5.91
CA ILE A 97 2.92 12.53 -5.31
C ILE A 97 1.47 12.34 -5.76
N THR A 98 1.25 11.89 -7.00
CA THR A 98 -0.10 11.72 -7.56
C THR A 98 -0.68 10.34 -7.24
N VAL A 99 0.08 9.26 -7.39
CA VAL A 99 -0.43 7.88 -7.27
C VAL A 99 -0.56 7.43 -5.83
N ILE A 100 0.38 7.79 -4.93
CA ILE A 100 0.32 7.40 -3.52
C ILE A 100 -0.99 7.83 -2.83
N PRO A 101 -1.48 9.08 -2.94
CA PRO A 101 -2.74 9.47 -2.32
C PRO A 101 -3.98 8.88 -3.00
N ILE A 102 -3.90 8.51 -4.29
CA ILE A 102 -5.00 7.85 -5.02
C ILE A 102 -5.10 6.37 -4.63
N LEU A 103 -3.99 5.74 -4.24
CA LEU A 103 -3.92 4.30 -3.95
C LEU A 103 -4.89 3.84 -2.84
N PRO A 104 -5.05 4.55 -1.70
CA PRO A 104 -6.06 4.20 -0.70
C PRO A 104 -7.49 4.20 -1.25
N ILE A 105 -7.85 5.19 -2.08
CA ILE A 105 -9.19 5.33 -2.68
C ILE A 105 -9.43 4.16 -3.65
N TYR A 106 -8.45 3.87 -4.51
CA TYR A 106 -8.53 2.73 -5.40
C TYR A 106 -8.67 1.42 -4.62
N ASN A 107 -7.88 1.26 -3.54
CA ASN A 107 -7.91 0.06 -2.71
C ASN A 107 -9.26 -0.12 -2.01
N SER A 108 -9.88 0.95 -1.50
CA SER A 108 -11.18 0.86 -0.84
C SER A 108 -12.31 0.48 -1.82
N SER A 109 -12.24 0.94 -3.05
CA SER A 109 -13.32 0.72 -4.03
C SER A 109 -13.18 -0.60 -4.79
N TYR A 110 -11.97 -1.03 -5.13
CA TYR A 110 -11.76 -2.09 -6.13
C TYR A 110 -11.13 -3.37 -5.61
N THR A 111 -10.62 -3.40 -4.37
CA THR A 111 -9.90 -4.57 -3.84
C THR A 111 -10.71 -5.36 -2.82
N LEU A 112 -10.23 -6.57 -2.49
CA LEU A 112 -10.84 -7.42 -1.45
C LEU A 112 -10.49 -6.96 -0.02
N LYS A 113 -9.51 -6.06 0.15
CA LYS A 113 -9.03 -5.63 1.48
C LYS A 113 -10.16 -5.12 2.40
N PRO A 114 -11.13 -4.31 1.94
CA PRO A 114 -12.24 -3.87 2.79
C PRO A 114 -13.14 -5.03 3.21
N ILE A 115 -13.39 -5.99 2.31
CA ILE A 115 -14.16 -7.20 2.61
C ILE A 115 -13.43 -8.06 3.64
N VAL A 116 -12.14 -8.32 3.45
CA VAL A 116 -11.31 -9.08 4.39
C VAL A 116 -11.36 -8.42 5.78
N ARG A 117 -11.19 -7.10 5.85
CA ARG A 117 -11.30 -6.35 7.11
C ARG A 117 -12.69 -6.45 7.75
N TYR A 118 -13.74 -6.41 6.95
CA TYR A 118 -15.10 -6.61 7.45
C TYR A 118 -15.26 -8.01 8.05
N LEU A 119 -14.83 -9.05 7.33
CA LEU A 119 -14.92 -10.46 7.76
C LEU A 119 -14.08 -10.78 9.00
N GLN A 120 -12.91 -10.15 9.16
CA GLN A 120 -12.07 -10.32 10.36
C GLN A 120 -12.73 -9.81 11.65
N ASN A 121 -13.69 -8.89 11.55
CA ASN A 121 -14.39 -8.30 12.70
C ASN A 121 -15.70 -9.02 13.04
N ILE A 122 -16.05 -10.09 12.32
CA ILE A 122 -17.31 -10.81 12.48
C ILE A 122 -17.14 -11.94 13.52
N PRO A 123 -18.21 -12.26 14.29
CA PRO A 123 -18.21 -13.38 15.22
C PRO A 123 -17.80 -14.72 14.59
N ARG A 124 -17.07 -15.55 15.36
CA ARG A 124 -16.50 -16.83 14.88
C ARG A 124 -17.52 -17.92 14.58
N ASP A 125 -18.77 -17.73 14.98
CA ASP A 125 -19.90 -18.60 14.70
C ASP A 125 -20.59 -18.27 13.36
N THR A 126 -20.04 -17.32 12.59
CA THR A 126 -20.55 -16.98 11.25
C THR A 126 -19.90 -17.84 10.18
N ASP A 127 -20.75 -18.52 9.40
CA ASP A 127 -20.32 -19.28 8.23
C ASP A 127 -20.11 -18.35 7.02
N ILE A 128 -19.02 -18.57 6.28
CA ILE A 128 -18.72 -17.79 5.08
C ILE A 128 -18.82 -18.70 3.85
N ILE A 129 -19.67 -18.32 2.92
CA ILE A 129 -19.80 -18.98 1.62
C ILE A 129 -19.54 -17.99 0.50
N SER A 130 -19.05 -18.47 -0.63
CA SER A 130 -18.85 -17.68 -1.83
C SER A 130 -19.75 -18.16 -2.95
N TYR A 131 -20.26 -17.23 -3.75
CA TYR A 131 -21.07 -17.52 -4.93
C TYR A 131 -20.36 -17.01 -6.20
N LYS A 132 -20.15 -17.92 -7.17
CA LYS A 132 -19.43 -17.65 -8.43
C LYS A 132 -18.11 -16.89 -8.23
N PHE A 133 -17.39 -17.26 -7.17
CA PHE A 133 -16.15 -16.60 -6.80
C PHE A 133 -15.15 -17.60 -6.18
N PRO A 134 -14.61 -18.54 -6.99
CA PRO A 134 -13.75 -19.62 -6.50
C PRO A 134 -12.43 -19.12 -5.89
N GLU A 135 -11.91 -18.00 -6.39
CA GLU A 135 -10.68 -17.36 -5.87
C GLU A 135 -10.82 -16.90 -4.41
N SER A 136 -12.05 -16.72 -3.91
CA SER A 136 -12.28 -16.37 -2.50
C SER A 136 -11.69 -17.39 -1.54
N LYS A 137 -11.54 -18.66 -1.93
CA LYS A 137 -10.90 -19.70 -1.12
C LYS A 137 -9.50 -19.32 -0.65
N ASN A 138 -8.78 -18.52 -1.44
CA ASN A 138 -7.43 -18.04 -1.09
C ASN A 138 -7.45 -17.04 0.08
N LEU A 139 -8.62 -16.46 0.40
CA LEU A 139 -8.76 -15.54 1.53
C LEU A 139 -8.72 -16.27 2.88
N LYS A 140 -8.87 -17.60 2.89
CA LYS A 140 -8.85 -18.43 4.11
C LYS A 140 -7.63 -18.13 5.00
N ASP A 141 -6.47 -17.90 4.40
CA ASP A 141 -5.24 -17.61 5.14
C ASP A 141 -5.26 -16.24 5.81
N GLU A 142 -6.01 -15.27 5.24
CA GLU A 142 -6.11 -13.91 5.76
C GLU A 142 -7.25 -13.73 6.77
N ILE A 143 -8.36 -14.46 6.61
CA ILE A 143 -9.53 -14.34 7.50
C ILE A 143 -9.65 -15.46 8.53
N HIS A 144 -8.88 -16.54 8.40
CA HIS A 144 -8.93 -17.74 9.24
C HIS A 144 -10.31 -18.45 9.29
N TYR A 145 -11.12 -18.27 8.24
CA TYR A 145 -12.39 -18.97 8.02
C TYR A 145 -12.27 -19.87 6.80
N ASP A 146 -12.94 -21.03 6.83
CA ASP A 146 -13.11 -21.84 5.64
C ASP A 146 -14.19 -21.23 4.74
N ILE A 147 -13.91 -21.14 3.43
CA ILE A 147 -14.84 -20.56 2.47
C ILE A 147 -15.29 -21.66 1.51
N ARG A 148 -16.59 -21.98 1.55
CA ARG A 148 -17.22 -22.91 0.61
C ARG A 148 -17.68 -22.14 -0.62
N ASN A 149 -17.27 -22.56 -1.81
CA ASN A 149 -17.66 -21.91 -3.07
C ASN A 149 -18.75 -22.69 -3.80
N PHE A 150 -19.80 -21.98 -4.20
CA PHE A 150 -20.91 -22.49 -4.99
C PHE A 150 -20.99 -21.75 -6.33
N GLU A 151 -21.11 -22.50 -7.43
CA GLU A 151 -21.27 -21.92 -8.78
C GLU A 151 -22.75 -21.69 -9.16
N GLN A 152 -23.68 -22.35 -8.47
CA GLN A 152 -25.11 -22.33 -8.77
C GLN A 152 -25.93 -22.15 -7.50
N LEU A 153 -27.10 -21.52 -7.64
CA LEU A 153 -28.09 -21.36 -6.57
C LEU A 153 -29.01 -22.59 -6.57
N ASN A 154 -28.51 -23.71 -6.08
CA ASN A 154 -29.22 -24.98 -5.96
C ASN A 154 -29.68 -25.24 -4.52
N ASP A 155 -30.37 -26.36 -4.31
CA ASP A 155 -30.82 -26.77 -2.98
C ASP A 155 -29.65 -26.94 -1.99
N GLU A 156 -28.49 -27.38 -2.47
CA GLU A 156 -27.26 -27.47 -1.66
C GLU A 156 -26.80 -26.10 -1.15
N PHE A 157 -26.78 -25.09 -2.02
CA PHE A 157 -26.52 -23.70 -1.63
C PHE A 157 -27.54 -23.23 -0.60
N ASN A 158 -28.84 -23.37 -0.88
CA ASN A 158 -29.90 -22.89 0.01
C ASN A 158 -29.89 -23.58 1.38
N ASN A 159 -29.59 -24.88 1.44
CA ASN A 159 -29.44 -25.64 2.66
C ASN A 159 -28.19 -25.24 3.46
N SER A 160 -27.16 -24.73 2.78
CA SER A 160 -25.95 -24.21 3.44
C SER A 160 -26.11 -22.79 4.00
N VAL A 161 -27.16 -22.05 3.58
CA VAL A 161 -27.40 -20.67 4.05
C VAL A 161 -28.32 -20.65 5.27
N GLY A 162 -27.71 -20.59 6.45
CA GLY A 162 -28.36 -20.36 7.73
C GLY A 162 -28.52 -18.88 8.09
N ASP A 163 -29.00 -18.62 9.31
CA ASP A 163 -29.26 -17.26 9.82
C ASP A 163 -27.97 -16.48 10.13
N ASN A 164 -26.87 -17.20 10.35
CA ASN A 164 -25.54 -16.64 10.58
C ASN A 164 -24.57 -16.99 9.44
N THR A 165 -25.05 -16.96 8.19
CA THR A 165 -24.21 -17.20 7.00
C THR A 165 -24.06 -15.91 6.20
N LEU A 166 -22.82 -15.62 5.80
CA LEU A 166 -22.46 -14.51 4.92
C LEU A 166 -22.06 -15.03 3.55
N ILE A 167 -22.57 -14.38 2.51
CA ILE A 167 -22.36 -14.77 1.11
C ILE A 167 -21.49 -13.71 0.45
N ILE A 168 -20.31 -14.09 -0.01
CA ILE A 168 -19.40 -13.22 -0.74
C ILE A 168 -19.55 -13.47 -2.25
N THR A 169 -19.76 -12.42 -3.01
CA THR A 169 -19.84 -12.51 -4.48
C THR A 169 -19.12 -11.33 -5.13
N ARG A 170 -18.77 -11.50 -6.41
CA ARG A 170 -18.43 -10.36 -7.26
C ARG A 170 -19.70 -9.56 -7.59
N ASP A 171 -19.58 -8.25 -7.66
CA ASP A 171 -20.70 -7.32 -7.91
C ASP A 171 -21.42 -7.62 -9.23
N LYS A 172 -20.70 -8.09 -10.27
CA LYS A 172 -21.32 -8.54 -11.53
C LYS A 172 -22.39 -9.65 -11.38
N TYR A 173 -22.41 -10.37 -10.26
CA TYR A 173 -23.37 -11.44 -9.97
C TYR A 173 -24.39 -11.07 -8.88
N LYS A 174 -24.33 -9.85 -8.34
CA LYS A 174 -25.18 -9.31 -7.28
C LYS A 174 -26.68 -9.49 -7.55
N ASN A 175 -27.10 -9.23 -8.79
CA ASN A 175 -28.52 -9.31 -9.16
C ASN A 175 -29.13 -10.71 -8.97
N ASN A 176 -28.30 -11.77 -8.96
CA ASN A 176 -28.78 -13.12 -8.72
C ASN A 176 -29.17 -13.37 -7.25
N LEU A 177 -28.66 -12.54 -6.32
CA LEU A 177 -28.85 -12.69 -4.87
C LEU A 177 -29.81 -11.64 -4.28
N ASN A 178 -29.92 -10.45 -4.89
CA ASN A 178 -30.72 -9.33 -4.37
C ASN A 178 -32.20 -9.64 -4.04
N HIS A 179 -32.79 -10.68 -4.65
CA HIS A 179 -34.19 -11.03 -4.41
C HIS A 179 -34.41 -11.75 -3.07
N ASN A 180 -33.43 -12.54 -2.63
CA ASN A 180 -33.56 -13.44 -1.48
C ASN A 180 -32.65 -13.04 -0.30
N PHE A 181 -31.71 -12.14 -0.54
CA PHE A 181 -30.66 -11.76 0.40
C PHE A 181 -30.51 -10.24 0.47
N THR A 182 -30.18 -9.73 1.65
CA THR A 182 -29.89 -8.32 1.90
C THR A 182 -28.40 -8.08 1.81
N GLU A 183 -28.02 -7.02 1.09
CA GLU A 183 -26.62 -6.60 1.00
C GLU A 183 -26.21 -5.88 2.31
N VAL A 184 -25.15 -6.38 2.95
CA VAL A 184 -24.67 -5.87 4.25
C VAL A 184 -23.41 -5.03 4.09
N PHE A 185 -22.61 -5.31 3.07
CA PHE A 185 -21.38 -4.59 2.76
C PHE A 185 -21.09 -4.69 1.26
N PHE A 186 -20.61 -3.61 0.65
CA PHE A 186 -20.23 -3.63 -0.76
C PHE A 186 -19.11 -2.63 -1.07
N ASN A 187 -18.43 -2.91 -2.18
CA ASN A 187 -17.63 -1.95 -2.92
C ASN A 187 -17.89 -2.12 -4.42
N ASP A 188 -17.18 -1.38 -5.27
CA ASP A 188 -17.43 -1.34 -6.72
C ASP A 188 -17.19 -2.69 -7.44
N LYS A 189 -16.63 -3.70 -6.76
CA LYS A 189 -16.28 -5.00 -7.36
C LYS A 189 -16.87 -6.20 -6.64
N TYR A 190 -17.23 -6.07 -5.38
CA TYR A 190 -17.59 -7.17 -4.52
C TYR A 190 -18.66 -6.76 -3.52
N SER A 191 -19.50 -7.73 -3.17
CA SER A 191 -20.61 -7.55 -2.24
C SER A 191 -20.70 -8.73 -1.28
N ILE A 192 -21.18 -8.43 -0.08
CA ILE A 192 -21.48 -9.38 0.98
C ILE A 192 -22.97 -9.32 1.25
N PHE A 193 -23.61 -10.49 1.27
CA PHE A 193 -25.03 -10.64 1.53
C PHE A 193 -25.30 -11.46 2.79
N LYS A 194 -26.45 -11.21 3.41
CA LYS A 194 -27.04 -12.00 4.48
C LYS A 194 -28.46 -12.42 4.10
N LYS A 195 -28.91 -13.57 4.59
CA LYS A 195 -30.29 -14.03 4.41
C LYS A 195 -31.29 -13.00 4.94
N ASN A 196 -32.34 -12.76 4.17
CA ASN A 196 -33.45 -11.92 4.64
C ASN A 196 -34.08 -12.60 5.85
N ASN A 197 -34.02 -11.97 7.02
CA ASN A 197 -34.88 -12.38 8.12
C ASN A 197 -36.32 -12.13 7.67
N PRO A 198 -37.23 -13.13 7.69
CA PRO A 198 -38.63 -12.85 7.49
C PRO A 198 -39.04 -11.86 8.58
N ILE A 199 -39.59 -10.72 8.16
CA ILE A 199 -40.21 -9.77 9.08
C ILE A 199 -41.28 -10.56 9.82
N SER A 200 -41.07 -10.83 11.10
CA SER A 200 -42.11 -11.37 11.97
C SER A 200 -43.22 -10.33 12.04
N LEU A 201 -44.28 -10.57 11.27
CA LEU A 201 -45.56 -9.87 11.36
C LEU A 201 -46.18 -10.05 12.74
#